data_AF-A0A351ET73-F1
#
_entry.id   AF-A0A351ET73-F1
#
_cell.length_a   1.000
_cell.length_b   1.000
_cell.length_c   1.000
_cell.angle_alpha   90.00
_cell.angle_beta   90.00
_cell.angle_gamma   90.00
#
_symmetry.space_group_name_H-M   'P 1'
#
loop_
_entity.id
_entity.type
_entity.pdbx_description
1 polymer ?
#
loop_
_entity_poly.entity_id
_entity_poly.type
_entity_poly.pdbx_seq_one_letter_code
_entity_poly.pdbx_strand_id
1 'polypeptide(L)'
;MEKPLTDPSAFDSDAAHTFIREHARPVEQAVHAVLFGNGDPSAVVDSLLPYRNDDGGFGHGLEPDKQVPDSQALDVEIAFERMATAGALAPEVLAPACDWLATIADDRGAVPILMPNSNRHPRAAHWNAAAYLPALNPTAAIAGHAHAIGVMHPSLAGHSRPVSPVIGASCVKKFKPS
;
A
#
# COMPACT_ATOMS: atom_id res chain seq x y z
N MET A 1 17.96 -4.90 -35.44
CA MET A 1 16.86 -3.93 -35.62
C MET A 1 15.96 -4.08 -34.42
N GLU A 2 16.01 -3.13 -33.48
CA GLU A 2 15.03 -3.08 -32.39
C GLU A 2 13.65 -2.80 -33.01
N LYS A 3 12.67 -3.65 -32.69
CA LYS A 3 11.29 -3.48 -33.14
C LYS A 3 10.74 -2.20 -32.49
N PRO A 4 10.09 -1.28 -33.23
CA PRO A 4 9.57 -0.05 -32.64
C PRO A 4 8.54 -0.38 -31.53
N LEU A 5 8.66 0.29 -30.39
CA LEU A 5 7.79 0.19 -29.20
C LEU A 5 6.30 0.59 -29.45
N THR A 6 5.90 0.84 -30.69
CA THR A 6 4.59 1.44 -31.04
C THR A 6 3.64 0.50 -31.79
N ASP A 7 4.00 -0.77 -31.97
CA ASP A 7 3.09 -1.80 -32.51
C ASP A 7 2.27 -2.44 -31.36
N PRO A 8 0.96 -2.17 -31.23
CA PRO A 8 0.14 -2.76 -30.17
C PRO A 8 0.00 -4.29 -30.28
N SER A 9 0.34 -4.90 -31.43
CA SER A 9 0.46 -6.36 -31.56
C SER A 9 1.80 -6.92 -31.04
N ALA A 10 2.71 -6.06 -30.58
CA ALA A 10 3.97 -6.45 -29.94
C ALA A 10 3.83 -6.66 -28.42
N PHE A 11 2.67 -6.40 -27.81
CA PHE A 11 2.44 -6.73 -26.41
C PHE A 11 2.28 -8.24 -26.24
N ASP A 12 3.33 -8.88 -25.75
CA ASP A 12 3.34 -10.29 -25.39
C ASP A 12 2.98 -10.45 -23.91
N SER A 13 1.70 -10.77 -23.65
CA SER A 13 1.20 -10.98 -22.29
C SER A 13 1.87 -12.18 -21.61
N ASP A 14 2.16 -13.24 -22.35
CA ASP A 14 2.75 -14.47 -21.79
C ASP A 14 4.18 -14.23 -21.32
N ALA A 15 4.94 -13.45 -22.07
CA ALA A 15 6.26 -12.96 -21.66
C ALA A 15 6.17 -12.11 -20.38
N ALA A 16 5.16 -11.23 -20.28
CA ALA A 16 4.94 -10.42 -19.08
C ALA A 16 4.58 -11.26 -17.84
N HIS A 17 3.67 -12.24 -17.96
CA HIS A 17 3.35 -13.17 -16.88
C HIS A 17 4.58 -13.99 -16.45
N THR A 18 5.42 -14.39 -17.40
CA THR A 18 6.66 -15.12 -17.13
C THR A 18 7.68 -14.27 -16.39
N PHE A 19 7.88 -13.03 -16.83
CA PHE A 19 8.79 -12.10 -16.17
C PHE A 19 8.40 -11.87 -14.69
N ILE A 20 7.11 -11.64 -14.40
CA ILE A 20 6.65 -11.45 -13.02
C ILE A 20 6.89 -12.71 -12.18
N ARG A 21 6.56 -13.88 -12.71
CA ARG A 21 6.76 -15.16 -12.01
C ARG A 21 8.23 -15.45 -11.69
N GLU A 22 9.15 -15.04 -12.55
CA GLU A 22 10.58 -15.36 -12.41
C GLU A 22 11.39 -14.29 -11.66
N HIS A 23 10.96 -13.04 -11.67
CA HIS A 23 11.78 -11.92 -11.21
C HIS A 23 11.13 -10.99 -10.19
N ALA A 24 9.80 -10.97 -10.07
CA ALA A 24 9.14 -10.07 -9.13
C ALA A 24 9.31 -10.55 -7.68
N ARG A 25 9.18 -9.64 -6.71
CA ARG A 25 9.23 -10.00 -5.29
C ARG A 25 7.93 -10.73 -4.90
N PRO A 26 7.89 -11.43 -3.75
CA PRO A 26 6.70 -12.15 -3.31
C PRO A 26 5.42 -11.30 -3.28
N VAL A 27 5.51 -10.01 -2.93
CA VAL A 27 4.35 -9.11 -2.89
C VAL A 27 3.78 -8.82 -4.28
N GLU A 28 4.61 -8.56 -5.28
CA GLU A 28 4.15 -8.38 -6.66
C GLU A 28 3.63 -9.69 -7.26
N GLN A 29 4.26 -10.83 -6.96
CA GLN A 29 3.78 -12.14 -7.38
C GLN A 29 2.40 -12.46 -6.80
N ALA A 30 2.18 -12.17 -5.53
CA ALA A 30 0.89 -12.38 -4.86
C ALA A 30 -0.21 -11.51 -5.50
N VAL A 31 0.05 -10.22 -5.71
CA VAL A 31 -0.90 -9.31 -6.37
C VAL A 31 -1.20 -9.78 -7.80
N HIS A 32 -0.18 -10.19 -8.55
CA HIS A 32 -0.34 -10.72 -9.90
C HIS A 32 -1.22 -11.97 -9.94
N ALA A 33 -1.01 -12.90 -9.01
CA ALA A 33 -1.80 -14.13 -8.90
C ALA A 33 -3.28 -13.85 -8.62
N VAL A 34 -3.59 -12.81 -7.84
CA VAL A 34 -4.97 -12.36 -7.58
C VAL A 34 -5.59 -11.71 -8.81
N LEU A 35 -4.87 -10.79 -9.47
CA LEU A 35 -5.41 -10.02 -10.59
C LEU A 35 -5.59 -10.83 -11.88
N PHE A 36 -4.68 -11.76 -12.16
CA PHE A 36 -4.60 -12.47 -13.43
C PHE A 36 -4.78 -13.98 -13.30
N GLY A 37 -5.07 -14.47 -12.10
CA GLY A 37 -5.29 -15.88 -11.80
C GLY A 37 -6.49 -16.08 -10.88
N ASN A 38 -6.43 -17.15 -10.09
CA ASN A 38 -7.39 -17.44 -9.03
C ASN A 38 -6.71 -17.38 -7.65
N GLY A 39 -5.76 -16.45 -7.49
CA GLY A 39 -5.03 -16.26 -6.23
C GLY A 39 -5.96 -15.80 -5.11
N ASP A 40 -5.71 -16.26 -3.90
CA ASP A 40 -6.43 -15.80 -2.70
C ASP A 40 -5.90 -14.41 -2.29
N PRO A 41 -6.76 -13.38 -2.16
CA PRO A 41 -6.35 -12.07 -1.63
C PRO A 41 -5.58 -12.13 -0.31
N SER A 42 -5.80 -13.14 0.54
CA SER A 42 -5.06 -13.31 1.80
C SER A 42 -3.55 -13.48 1.58
N ALA A 43 -3.12 -14.06 0.46
CA ALA A 43 -1.71 -14.24 0.13
C ALA A 43 -0.97 -12.90 -0.05
N VAL A 44 -1.69 -11.83 -0.44
CA VAL A 44 -1.11 -10.48 -0.51
C VAL A 44 -0.82 -9.96 0.89
N VAL A 45 -1.73 -10.17 1.83
CA VAL A 45 -1.53 -9.79 3.24
C VAL A 45 -0.33 -10.55 3.81
N ASP A 46 -0.28 -11.87 3.62
CA ASP A 46 0.83 -12.70 4.09
C ASP A 46 2.18 -12.25 3.52
N SER A 47 2.21 -11.87 2.23
CA SER A 47 3.42 -11.37 1.57
C SER A 47 3.90 -10.01 2.10
N LEU A 48 3.01 -9.23 2.74
CA LEU A 48 3.31 -7.93 3.33
C LEU A 48 3.81 -8.05 4.77
N LEU A 49 3.48 -9.12 5.49
CA LEU A 49 3.88 -9.31 6.90
C LEU A 49 5.40 -9.21 7.15
N PRO A 50 6.30 -9.70 6.26
CA PRO A 50 7.75 -9.52 6.45
C PRO A 50 8.21 -8.06 6.45
N TYR A 51 7.38 -7.13 5.97
CA TYR A 51 7.68 -5.70 5.95
C TYR A 51 7.07 -4.94 7.13
N ARG A 52 6.26 -5.59 7.95
CA ARG A 52 5.59 -4.98 9.10
C ARG A 52 6.54 -4.90 10.30
N ASN A 53 6.56 -3.76 10.98
CA ASN A 53 7.28 -3.55 12.23
C ASN A 53 6.36 -3.74 13.45
N ASP A 54 6.97 -3.95 14.63
CA ASP A 54 6.27 -4.11 15.91
C ASP A 54 5.46 -2.87 16.31
N ASP A 55 5.82 -1.68 15.80
CA ASP A 55 5.12 -0.42 16.01
C ASP A 55 3.81 -0.29 15.18
N GLY A 56 3.51 -1.29 14.35
CA GLY A 56 2.34 -1.33 13.47
C GLY A 56 2.56 -0.73 12.09
N GLY A 57 3.66 0.00 11.87
CA GLY A 57 4.03 0.55 10.57
C GLY A 57 4.70 -0.47 9.64
N PHE A 58 5.12 -0.01 8.47
CA PHE A 58 5.78 -0.81 7.45
C PHE A 58 7.13 -0.20 7.05
N GLY A 59 8.10 -1.05 6.75
CA GLY A 59 9.46 -0.68 6.39
C GLY A 59 10.15 -1.77 5.58
N HIS A 60 11.38 -2.12 5.97
CA HIS A 60 12.19 -3.20 5.37
C HIS A 60 12.31 -3.16 3.82
N GLY A 61 12.28 -1.97 3.24
CA GLY A 61 12.36 -1.79 1.78
C GLY A 61 11.15 -2.28 1.00
N LEU A 62 9.95 -2.18 1.59
CA LEU A 62 8.70 -2.43 0.86
C LEU A 62 8.58 -1.52 -0.38
N GLU A 63 8.81 -0.22 -0.24
CA GLU A 63 9.18 0.64 -1.37
C GLU A 63 10.61 0.32 -1.84
N PRO A 64 10.80 -0.22 -3.06
CA PRO A 64 12.11 -0.68 -3.55
C PRO A 64 13.16 0.42 -3.72
N ASP A 65 12.77 1.70 -3.87
CA ASP A 65 13.72 2.81 -4.01
C ASP A 65 14.45 3.16 -2.70
N LYS A 66 14.17 2.47 -1.60
CA LYS A 66 14.85 2.67 -0.32
C LYS A 66 14.99 1.36 0.48
N GLN A 67 16.11 1.21 1.18
CA GLN A 67 16.39 0.06 2.06
C GLN A 67 16.27 0.47 3.53
N VAL A 68 15.24 1.24 3.86
CA VAL A 68 14.98 1.71 5.22
C VAL A 68 14.22 0.63 5.99
N PRO A 69 14.77 0.11 7.11
CA PRO A 69 14.10 -0.90 7.92
C PRO A 69 12.98 -0.30 8.78
N ASP A 70 13.17 0.91 9.28
CA ASP A 70 12.19 1.62 10.13
C ASP A 70 10.89 1.92 9.38
N SER A 71 9.80 2.05 10.12
CA SER A 71 8.49 2.37 9.57
C SER A 71 8.46 3.71 8.82
N GLN A 72 7.89 3.76 7.61
CA GLN A 72 7.70 4.97 6.81
C GLN A 72 6.26 5.05 6.27
N ALA A 73 5.71 6.26 6.12
CA ALA A 73 4.34 6.43 5.62
C ALA A 73 4.19 5.93 4.18
N LEU A 74 5.22 6.11 3.35
CA LEU A 74 5.25 5.56 1.99
C LEU A 74 5.09 4.03 1.97
N ASP A 75 5.68 3.30 2.91
CA ASP A 75 5.51 1.85 2.97
C ASP A 75 4.10 1.46 3.41
N VAL A 76 3.48 2.25 4.29
CA VAL A 76 2.06 2.07 4.65
C VAL A 76 1.16 2.32 3.44
N GLU A 77 1.45 3.35 2.64
CA GLU A 77 0.76 3.61 1.37
C GLU A 77 0.86 2.40 0.43
N ILE A 78 2.07 1.88 0.18
CA ILE A 78 2.27 0.71 -0.69
C ILE A 78 1.54 -0.51 -0.13
N ALA A 79 1.61 -0.78 1.18
CA ALA A 79 0.88 -1.90 1.78
C ALA A 79 -0.64 -1.78 1.56
N PHE A 80 -1.20 -0.58 1.77
CA PHE A 80 -2.63 -0.31 1.59
C PHE A 80 -3.02 -0.40 0.11
N GLU A 81 -2.18 0.11 -0.80
CA GLU A 81 -2.38 0.01 -2.25
C GLU A 81 -2.45 -1.46 -2.71
N ARG A 82 -1.53 -2.30 -2.25
CA ARG A 82 -1.48 -3.73 -2.61
C ARG A 82 -2.70 -4.48 -2.06
N MET A 83 -3.07 -4.23 -0.80
CA MET A 83 -4.30 -4.78 -0.22
C MET A 83 -5.56 -4.32 -0.97
N ALA A 84 -5.64 -3.03 -1.33
CA ALA A 84 -6.75 -2.48 -2.09
C ALA A 84 -6.87 -3.07 -3.49
N THR A 85 -5.74 -3.24 -4.17
CA THR A 85 -5.68 -3.85 -5.50
C THR A 85 -6.13 -5.30 -5.47
N ALA A 86 -5.78 -6.03 -4.41
CA ALA A 86 -6.18 -7.42 -4.22
C ALA A 86 -7.61 -7.60 -3.67
N GLY A 87 -8.25 -6.53 -3.20
CA GLY A 87 -9.50 -6.63 -2.44
C GLY A 87 -9.34 -7.35 -1.09
N ALA A 88 -8.15 -7.29 -0.49
CA ALA A 88 -7.81 -7.97 0.75
C ALA A 88 -8.09 -7.08 1.97
N LEU A 89 -9.10 -7.45 2.77
CA LEU A 89 -9.41 -6.77 4.03
C LEU A 89 -8.75 -7.51 5.21
N ALA A 90 -7.77 -6.87 5.85
CA ALA A 90 -7.06 -7.38 7.02
C ALA A 90 -7.04 -6.34 8.17
N PRO A 91 -8.13 -6.20 8.94
CA PRO A 91 -8.24 -5.18 10.00
C PRO A 91 -7.12 -5.25 11.04
N GLU A 92 -6.61 -6.44 11.34
CA GLU A 92 -5.50 -6.72 12.27
C GLU A 92 -4.13 -6.21 11.77
N VAL A 93 -4.03 -5.90 10.47
CA VAL A 93 -2.88 -5.25 9.85
C VAL A 93 -3.14 -3.75 9.68
N LEU A 94 -4.34 -3.40 9.22
CA LEU A 94 -4.72 -2.03 8.86
C LEU A 94 -4.85 -1.11 10.08
N ALA A 95 -5.47 -1.58 11.17
CA ALA A 95 -5.69 -0.73 12.34
C ALA A 95 -4.38 -0.30 13.03
N PRO A 96 -3.42 -1.21 13.31
CA PRO A 96 -2.13 -0.82 13.86
C PRO A 96 -1.33 0.14 12.96
N ALA A 97 -1.43 -0.02 11.64
CA ALA A 97 -0.80 0.92 10.70
C ALA A 97 -1.46 2.31 10.75
N CYS A 98 -2.79 2.38 10.91
CA CYS A 98 -3.50 3.64 11.10
C CYS A 98 -3.18 4.31 12.45
N ASP A 99 -3.01 3.52 13.51
CA ASP A 99 -2.55 4.01 14.82
C ASP A 99 -1.13 4.59 14.69
N TRP A 100 -0.22 3.88 14.02
CA TRP A 100 1.13 4.35 13.77
C TRP A 100 1.14 5.65 12.96
N LEU A 101 0.37 5.75 11.87
CA LEU A 101 0.23 6.98 11.08
C LEU A 101 -0.24 8.17 11.92
N ALA A 102 -1.15 7.94 12.88
CA ALA A 102 -1.62 9.00 13.77
C ALA A 102 -0.52 9.54 14.69
N THR A 103 0.53 8.77 14.97
CA THR A 103 1.67 9.24 15.79
C THR A 103 2.63 10.17 15.04
N ILE A 104 2.65 10.11 13.70
CA ILE A 104 3.54 10.90 12.86
C ILE A 104 2.84 12.02 12.09
N ALA A 105 1.51 12.08 12.19
CA ALA A 105 0.71 13.11 11.54
C ALA A 105 0.89 14.48 12.20
N ASP A 106 0.83 15.54 11.40
CA ASP A 106 0.75 16.91 11.90
C ASP A 106 -0.66 17.26 12.43
N ASP A 107 -0.83 18.49 12.94
CA ASP A 107 -2.11 18.97 13.48
C ASP A 107 -3.27 18.97 12.45
N ARG A 108 -2.97 18.82 11.16
CA ARG A 108 -3.94 18.75 10.07
C ARG A 108 -4.23 17.30 9.66
N GLY A 109 -3.56 16.32 10.27
CA GLY A 109 -3.64 14.91 9.92
C GLY A 109 -2.78 14.52 8.71
N ALA A 110 -1.89 15.40 8.24
CA ALA A 110 -1.00 15.08 7.12
C ALA A 110 0.25 14.36 7.62
N VAL A 111 0.73 13.39 6.85
CA VAL A 111 1.97 12.65 7.11
C VAL A 111 3.04 12.98 6.05
N PRO A 112 4.34 12.92 6.39
CA PRO A 112 5.40 13.02 5.38
C PRO A 112 5.50 11.74 4.55
N ILE A 113 6.16 11.78 3.39
CA ILE A 113 6.42 10.57 2.58
C ILE A 113 7.40 9.65 3.32
N LEU A 114 8.53 10.23 3.74
CA LEU A 114 9.58 9.57 4.50
C LEU A 114 9.84 10.32 5.80
N MET A 115 10.38 9.62 6.79
CA MET A 115 10.86 10.21 8.03
C MET A 115 12.36 10.55 7.91
N PRO A 116 12.89 11.53 8.67
CA PRO A 116 14.30 11.93 8.59
C PRO A 116 15.32 10.82 8.91
N ASN A 117 14.91 9.78 9.64
CA ASN A 117 15.76 8.62 9.93
C ASN A 117 16.17 7.85 8.66
N SER A 118 15.40 7.96 7.56
CA SER A 118 15.71 7.36 6.27
C SER A 118 17.09 7.77 5.71
N ASN A 119 17.64 8.91 6.11
CA ASN A 119 19.00 9.34 5.73
C ASN A 119 20.11 8.40 6.21
N ARG A 120 19.82 7.48 7.12
CA ARG A 120 20.79 6.52 7.66
C ARG A 120 20.93 5.26 6.80
N HIS A 121 20.15 5.14 5.72
CA HIS A 121 20.07 3.92 4.91
C HIS A 121 20.20 4.21 3.41
N PRO A 122 20.59 3.21 2.59
CA PRO A 122 20.59 3.35 1.13
C PRO A 122 19.21 3.71 0.59
N ARG A 123 19.15 4.70 -0.30
CA ARG A 123 17.92 5.17 -0.95
C ARG A 123 18.24 5.91 -2.23
N ALA A 124 17.29 5.96 -3.15
CA ALA A 124 17.39 6.71 -4.40
C ALA A 124 17.65 8.21 -4.14
N ALA A 125 18.41 8.84 -5.02
CA ALA A 125 18.88 10.22 -4.86
C ALA A 125 17.74 11.27 -4.88
N HIS A 126 16.60 10.94 -5.48
CA HIS A 126 15.45 11.85 -5.55
C HIS A 126 14.74 11.98 -4.19
N TRP A 127 14.86 10.99 -3.30
CA TRP A 127 14.42 11.14 -1.91
C TRP A 127 15.26 12.23 -1.25
N ASN A 128 14.64 13.31 -0.80
CA ASN A 128 15.37 14.46 -0.23
C ASN A 128 14.54 15.09 0.89
N ALA A 129 15.01 16.20 1.46
CA ALA A 129 14.37 16.84 2.60
C ALA A 129 12.88 17.21 2.36
N ALA A 130 12.47 17.41 1.11
CA ALA A 130 11.06 17.65 0.77
C ALA A 130 10.16 16.45 1.09
N ALA A 131 10.69 15.22 1.04
CA ALA A 131 9.95 14.01 1.42
C ALA A 131 9.61 13.96 2.92
N TYR A 132 10.28 14.77 3.75
CA TYR A 132 10.08 14.81 5.21
C TYR A 132 9.02 15.81 5.63
N LEU A 133 8.45 16.56 4.68
CA LEU A 133 7.40 17.53 4.96
C LEU A 133 6.02 16.87 4.81
N PRO A 134 5.15 16.96 5.84
CA PRO A 134 3.77 16.53 5.71
C PRO A 134 3.05 17.23 4.57
N ALA A 135 2.42 16.44 3.70
CA ALA A 135 1.79 16.94 2.48
C ALA A 135 0.61 16.07 2.02
N LEU A 136 -0.04 16.49 0.93
CA LEU A 136 -1.13 15.72 0.32
C LEU A 136 -0.68 14.33 -0.15
N ASN A 137 0.54 14.24 -0.70
CA ASN A 137 1.22 12.97 -0.93
C ASN A 137 2.11 12.68 0.31
N PRO A 138 1.94 11.55 1.02
CA PRO A 138 1.14 10.36 0.67
C PRO A 138 -0.26 10.32 1.32
N THR A 139 -0.59 11.30 2.16
CA THR A 139 -1.81 11.34 2.98
C THR A 139 -3.10 10.99 2.21
N ALA A 140 -3.31 11.58 1.03
CA ALA A 140 -4.51 11.34 0.23
C ALA A 140 -4.56 9.94 -0.38
N ALA A 141 -3.42 9.38 -0.79
CA ALA A 141 -3.34 8.04 -1.34
C ALA A 141 -3.62 7.00 -0.25
N ILE A 142 -2.98 7.13 0.92
CA ILE A 142 -3.24 6.30 2.10
C ILE A 142 -4.73 6.31 2.45
N ALA A 143 -5.34 7.49 2.57
CA ALA A 143 -6.75 7.61 2.88
C ALA A 143 -7.65 6.99 1.79
N GLY A 144 -7.30 7.18 0.51
CA GLY A 144 -8.02 6.59 -0.62
C GLY A 144 -7.99 5.06 -0.62
N HIS A 145 -6.82 4.46 -0.40
CA HIS A 145 -6.68 3.01 -0.33
C HIS A 145 -7.39 2.42 0.89
N ALA A 146 -7.24 3.05 2.06
CA ALA A 146 -7.95 2.66 3.27
C ALA A 146 -9.48 2.72 3.08
N HIS A 147 -9.99 3.76 2.42
CA HIS A 147 -11.40 3.88 2.08
C HIS A 147 -11.86 2.78 1.11
N ALA A 148 -11.06 2.48 0.07
CA ALA A 148 -11.39 1.47 -0.94
C ALA A 148 -11.54 0.06 -0.36
N ILE A 149 -10.77 -0.28 0.67
CA ILE A 149 -10.87 -1.58 1.40
C ILE A 149 -11.82 -1.55 2.60
N GLY A 150 -12.53 -0.43 2.82
CA GLY A 150 -13.58 -0.34 3.83
C GLY A 150 -13.09 -0.07 5.26
N VAL A 151 -11.87 0.45 5.44
CA VAL A 151 -11.39 0.89 6.75
C VAL A 151 -12.10 2.17 7.19
N MET A 152 -12.68 2.13 8.39
CA MET A 152 -13.23 3.29 9.09
C MET A 152 -12.43 3.49 10.37
N HIS A 153 -11.32 4.23 10.29
CA HIS A 153 -10.49 4.56 11.44
C HIS A 153 -10.72 6.02 11.90
N PRO A 154 -10.77 6.33 13.21
CA PRO A 154 -10.98 7.70 13.68
C PRO A 154 -9.98 8.72 13.13
N SER A 155 -8.71 8.32 12.94
CA SER A 155 -7.69 9.18 12.32
C SER A 155 -7.96 9.53 10.84
N LEU A 156 -8.76 8.71 10.16
CA LEU A 156 -9.19 8.92 8.76
C LEU A 156 -10.55 9.62 8.67
N ALA A 157 -11.34 9.62 9.76
CA ALA A 157 -12.73 10.06 9.78
C ALA A 157 -12.92 11.59 9.78
N GLY A 158 -11.86 12.38 9.96
CA GLY A 158 -11.94 13.85 9.94
C GLY A 158 -12.39 14.46 8.59
N HIS A 159 -12.45 13.67 7.51
CA HIS A 159 -12.67 14.17 6.15
C HIS A 159 -13.72 13.40 5.31
N SER A 160 -14.40 12.38 5.84
CA SER A 160 -15.33 11.57 5.04
C SER A 160 -16.80 11.77 5.46
N ARG A 161 -17.63 12.32 4.57
CA ARG A 161 -19.07 11.96 4.57
C ARG A 161 -19.20 10.57 3.95
N PRO A 162 -20.05 9.69 4.49
CA PRO A 162 -20.24 8.36 3.90
C PRO A 162 -20.88 8.50 2.52
N VAL A 163 -20.21 8.00 1.50
CA VAL A 163 -20.79 7.73 0.18
C VAL A 163 -20.89 6.21 0.05
N SER A 164 -22.08 5.70 -0.26
CA SER A 164 -22.32 4.27 -0.41
C SER A 164 -21.37 3.65 -1.44
N PRO A 165 -20.89 2.41 -1.21
CA PRO A 165 -20.04 1.72 -2.16
C PRO A 165 -20.85 1.43 -3.44
N VAL A 166 -20.46 2.08 -4.53
CA VAL A 166 -20.78 1.60 -5.88
C VAL A 166 -19.72 0.56 -6.21
N ILE A 167 -20.04 -0.71 -5.97
CA ILE A 167 -19.74 -1.90 -6.77
C ILE A 167 -20.26 -3.11 -5.96
N GLY A 168 -21.20 -3.86 -6.55
CA GLY A 168 -21.46 -5.26 -6.18
C GLY A 168 -22.30 -5.49 -4.93
N ALA A 169 -23.48 -6.09 -5.12
CA ALA A 169 -24.45 -6.36 -4.08
C ALA A 169 -23.99 -7.37 -3.01
N SER A 170 -24.51 -7.15 -1.80
CA SER A 170 -24.73 -8.15 -0.75
C SER A 170 -23.49 -8.73 -0.06
N CYS A 171 -23.00 -8.05 0.99
CA CYS A 171 -22.77 -8.62 2.33
C CYS A 171 -22.02 -7.62 3.22
N VAL A 172 -22.73 -6.80 4.01
CA VAL A 172 -22.16 -6.22 5.23
C VAL A 172 -23.19 -6.40 6.35
N LYS A 173 -23.10 -7.53 7.04
CA LYS A 173 -23.78 -7.71 8.33
C LYS A 173 -22.97 -6.94 9.37
N LYS A 174 -23.64 -5.98 10.01
CA LYS A 174 -23.10 -5.15 11.10
C LYS A 174 -22.59 -6.03 12.24
N PHE A 175 -21.33 -5.86 12.62
CA PHE A 175 -20.80 -6.35 13.89
C PHE A 175 -21.25 -5.38 14.99
N LYS A 176 -21.95 -5.89 16.01
CA LYS A 176 -22.20 -5.19 17.28
C LYS A 176 -21.45 -5.99 18.36
N PRO A 177 -20.52 -5.40 19.12
CA PRO A 177 -19.99 -6.07 20.29
C PRO A 177 -21.02 -6.00 21.43
N SER A 178 -21.08 -7.10 22.18
CA SER A 178 -21.81 -7.28 23.45
C SER A 178 -21.16 -6.52 24.59
#